data_AF-X0V964-F1
#
_entry.id   AF-X0V964-F1
#
_cell.length_a   1.000
_cell.length_b   1.000
_cell.length_c   1.000
_cell.angle_alpha   90.00
_cell.angle_beta   90.00
_cell.angle_gamma   90.00
#
_symmetry.space_group_name_H-M   'P 1'
#
loop_
_entity.id
_entity.type
_entity.pdbx_description
1 polymer ?
#
loop_
_entity_poly.entity_id
_entity_poly.type
_entity_poly.pdbx_seq_one_letter_code
_entity_poly.pdbx_strand_id
1 'polypeptide(L)'
;MDKESARRLIKETFQNPFDKNRFIYFIKNILNRYDESKTFRLHGCYIPDSFKDYIKSYERIGTYTDPEGKKIDILIAHLKRETTVDRARTAQRNFIARYLKERGEKDAGLIAFVSPQEEDWRFSFVKMEYKFEKTPKGDVKVKEEFTPARRYSFLVGKNESSHTAQSCFVDILINDIHNLELNEIEEAFNIEKVTKEFYEKY
;
A
#
# COMPACT_ATOMS: atom_id res chain seq x y z
N MET A 1 -16.69 -14.17 -3.29
CA MET A 1 -15.88 -15.17 -4.05
C MET A 1 -15.57 -16.39 -3.16
N ASP A 2 -15.32 -17.60 -3.68
CA ASP A 2 -14.94 -18.76 -2.85
C ASP A 2 -13.44 -18.76 -2.45
N LYS A 3 -13.07 -19.59 -1.46
CA LYS A 3 -11.72 -19.63 -0.87
C LYS A 3 -10.62 -20.09 -1.84
N GLU A 4 -10.92 -21.01 -2.75
CA GLU A 4 -9.92 -21.50 -3.71
C GLU A 4 -9.67 -20.45 -4.78
N SER A 5 -10.73 -19.78 -5.25
CA SER A 5 -10.63 -18.66 -6.17
C SER A 5 -9.86 -17.48 -5.55
N ALA A 6 -10.09 -17.17 -4.27
CA ALA A 6 -9.32 -16.14 -3.54
C ALA A 6 -7.82 -16.47 -3.49
N ARG A 7 -7.45 -17.70 -3.11
CA ARG A 7 -6.05 -18.13 -3.10
C ARG A 7 -5.40 -18.07 -4.48
N ARG A 8 -6.14 -18.44 -5.52
CA ARG A 8 -5.67 -18.39 -6.91
C ARG A 8 -5.42 -16.96 -7.35
N LEU A 9 -6.35 -16.04 -7.09
CA LEU A 9 -6.19 -14.62 -7.39
C LEU A 9 -4.94 -14.03 -6.72
N ILE A 10 -4.73 -14.33 -5.43
CA ILE A 10 -3.54 -13.88 -4.70
C ILE A 10 -2.27 -14.48 -5.34
N LYS A 11 -2.27 -15.78 -5.65
CA LYS A 11 -1.12 -16.45 -6.29
C LYS A 11 -0.80 -15.85 -7.66
N GLU A 12 -1.80 -15.67 -8.51
CA GLU A 12 -1.66 -15.09 -9.85
C GLU A 12 -1.14 -13.65 -9.80
N THR A 13 -1.53 -12.89 -8.78
CA THR A 13 -1.08 -11.50 -8.60
C THR A 13 0.32 -11.43 -7.99
N PHE A 14 0.60 -12.21 -6.96
CA PHE A 14 1.78 -12.06 -6.10
C PHE A 14 2.91 -13.05 -6.35
N GLN A 15 2.74 -14.07 -7.19
CA GLN A 15 3.82 -14.99 -7.60
C GLN A 15 4.25 -14.78 -9.05
N ASN A 16 4.03 -13.58 -9.58
CA ASN A 16 4.35 -13.25 -10.96
C ASN A 16 4.93 -11.83 -11.06
N PRO A 17 5.63 -11.51 -12.17
CA PRO A 17 6.07 -10.16 -12.46
C PRO A 17 4.90 -9.17 -12.40
N PHE A 18 5.20 -7.92 -12.05
CA PHE A 18 4.18 -6.89 -11.93
C PHE A 18 3.40 -6.74 -13.24
N ASP A 19 2.08 -6.78 -13.14
CA ASP A 19 1.19 -6.44 -14.24
C ASP A 19 0.11 -5.51 -13.70
N LYS A 20 -0.04 -4.36 -14.35
CA LYS A 20 -0.97 -3.32 -13.92
C LYS A 20 -2.42 -3.82 -13.90
N ASN A 21 -2.83 -4.62 -14.87
CA ASN A 21 -4.21 -5.08 -14.97
C ASN A 21 -4.54 -6.09 -13.86
N ARG A 22 -3.65 -7.03 -13.57
CA ARG A 22 -3.77 -7.96 -12.43
C ARG A 22 -3.77 -7.22 -11.10
N PHE A 23 -2.90 -6.23 -10.92
CA PHE A 23 -2.90 -5.40 -9.73
C PHE A 23 -4.24 -4.66 -9.55
N ILE A 24 -4.75 -4.01 -10.61
CA ILE A 24 -6.04 -3.32 -10.58
C ILE A 24 -7.18 -4.29 -10.27
N TYR A 25 -7.18 -5.47 -10.90
CA TYR A 25 -8.19 -6.49 -10.68
C TYR A 25 -8.18 -6.97 -9.21
N PHE A 26 -6.99 -7.24 -8.67
CA PHE A 26 -6.82 -7.58 -7.26
C PHE A 26 -7.36 -6.49 -6.33
N ILE A 27 -7.01 -5.21 -6.57
CA ILE A 27 -7.49 -4.08 -5.77
C ILE A 27 -9.02 -3.94 -5.84
N LYS A 28 -9.63 -4.15 -7.02
CA LYS A 28 -11.09 -4.12 -7.17
C LYS A 28 -11.79 -5.23 -6.36
N ASN A 29 -11.17 -6.41 -6.24
CA ASN A 29 -11.72 -7.48 -5.42
C ASN A 29 -11.57 -7.24 -3.91
N ILE A 30 -10.57 -6.44 -3.48
CA ILE A 30 -10.41 -6.09 -2.05
C ILE A 30 -11.30 -4.91 -1.65
N LEU A 31 -11.38 -3.87 -2.48
CA LEU A 31 -12.03 -2.61 -2.12
C LEU A 31 -13.45 -2.46 -2.66
N ASN A 32 -13.92 -3.43 -3.45
CA ASN A 32 -15.16 -3.42 -4.23
C ASN A 32 -15.23 -2.31 -5.30
N ARG A 33 -15.13 -1.04 -4.90
CA ARG A 33 -15.21 0.14 -5.76
C ARG A 33 -14.32 1.27 -5.23
N TYR A 34 -13.75 2.06 -6.13
CA TYR A 34 -13.02 3.28 -5.80
C TYR A 34 -13.21 4.31 -6.91
N ASP A 35 -12.94 5.58 -6.60
CA ASP A 35 -13.07 6.69 -7.55
C ASP A 35 -11.85 6.76 -8.49
N GLU A 36 -12.09 6.55 -9.78
CA GLU A 36 -11.08 6.60 -10.86
C GLU A 36 -11.04 7.97 -11.56
N SER A 37 -11.90 8.93 -11.19
CA SER A 37 -12.10 10.20 -11.92
C SER A 37 -10.87 11.12 -11.93
N LYS A 38 -9.95 10.94 -10.99
CA LYS A 38 -8.75 11.77 -10.84
C LYS A 38 -7.46 10.97 -11.05
N THR A 39 -7.47 9.97 -11.92
CA THR A 39 -6.26 9.22 -12.29
C THR A 39 -5.23 10.14 -12.96
N PHE A 40 -3.94 9.86 -12.74
CA PHE A 40 -2.85 10.55 -13.44
C PHE A 40 -1.55 9.77 -13.32
N ARG A 41 -0.59 10.07 -14.21
CA ARG A 41 0.79 9.59 -14.15
C ARG A 41 1.78 10.76 -14.19
N LEU A 42 2.79 10.74 -13.34
CA LEU A 42 3.83 11.77 -13.25
C LEU A 42 5.24 11.15 -13.31
N HIS A 43 6.17 11.89 -13.90
CA HIS A 43 7.57 11.47 -14.14
C HIS A 43 8.48 12.69 -14.32
N GLY A 44 9.80 12.49 -14.31
CA GLY A 44 10.76 13.53 -14.65
C GLY A 44 10.74 14.71 -13.68
N CYS A 45 10.49 15.93 -14.17
CA CYS A 45 10.48 17.15 -13.37
C CYS A 45 9.42 17.18 -12.26
N TYR A 46 8.38 16.33 -12.36
CA TYR A 46 7.34 16.21 -11.34
C TYR A 46 7.73 15.32 -10.15
N ILE A 47 8.88 14.63 -10.23
CA ILE A 47 9.48 13.94 -9.09
C ILE A 47 10.39 14.93 -8.37
N PRO A 48 10.27 15.13 -7.05
CA PRO A 48 11.17 16.03 -6.34
C PRO A 48 12.59 15.51 -6.33
N ASP A 49 13.55 16.43 -6.30
CA ASP A 49 14.97 16.13 -6.38
C ASP A 49 15.43 15.10 -5.35
N SER A 50 14.95 15.19 -4.11
CA SER A 50 15.29 14.26 -3.03
C SER A 50 14.86 12.80 -3.28
N PHE A 51 13.97 12.55 -4.26
CA PHE A 51 13.48 11.22 -4.59
C PHE A 51 13.85 10.76 -6.01
N LYS A 52 14.46 11.62 -6.84
CA LYS A 52 14.80 11.32 -8.24
C LYS A 52 15.79 10.17 -8.42
N ASP A 53 16.52 9.79 -7.38
CA ASP A 53 17.41 8.62 -7.41
C ASP A 53 16.72 7.30 -7.10
N TYR A 54 15.52 7.36 -6.52
CA TYR A 54 14.75 6.19 -6.11
C TYR A 54 13.52 5.98 -6.99
N ILE A 55 12.79 7.04 -7.32
CA ILE A 55 11.51 7.01 -8.05
C ILE A 55 11.72 7.50 -9.48
N LYS A 56 11.34 6.68 -10.46
CA LYS A 56 11.35 7.03 -11.89
C LYS A 56 10.06 7.74 -12.29
N SER A 57 8.94 7.19 -11.86
CA SER A 57 7.59 7.70 -12.11
C SER A 57 6.61 7.16 -11.07
N TYR A 58 5.44 7.78 -10.98
CA TYR A 58 4.34 7.23 -10.19
C TYR A 58 2.98 7.57 -10.82
N GLU A 59 1.99 6.77 -10.49
CA GLU A 59 0.63 6.88 -11.00
C GLU A 59 -0.37 6.78 -9.85
N ARG A 60 -1.42 7.60 -9.88
CA ARG A 60 -2.63 7.39 -9.09
C ARG A 60 -3.66 6.66 -9.94
N ILE A 61 -4.08 5.50 -9.47
CA ILE A 61 -5.10 4.65 -10.08
C ILE A 61 -6.50 5.02 -9.60
N GLY A 62 -6.60 5.50 -8.36
CA GLY A 62 -7.87 6.00 -7.84
C GLY A 62 -7.77 6.34 -6.37
N THR A 63 -8.90 6.76 -5.82
CA THR A 63 -9.08 7.03 -4.40
C THR A 63 -10.22 6.17 -3.88
N TYR A 64 -9.93 5.31 -2.92
CA TYR A 64 -10.93 4.64 -2.12
C TYR A 64 -11.34 5.55 -0.95
N THR A 65 -12.64 5.60 -0.66
CA THR A 65 -13.17 6.27 0.54
C THR A 65 -13.86 5.19 1.35
N ASP A 66 -13.37 4.95 2.56
CA ASP A 66 -13.94 3.93 3.44
C ASP A 66 -15.30 4.38 4.02
N PRO A 67 -16.04 3.50 4.73
CA PRO A 67 -17.32 3.85 5.34
C PRO A 67 -17.25 5.00 6.36
N GLU A 68 -16.10 5.26 6.97
CA GLU A 68 -15.86 6.36 7.92
C GLU A 68 -15.42 7.66 7.22
N GLY A 69 -15.30 7.66 5.89
CA GLY A 69 -14.89 8.82 5.10
C GLY A 69 -13.38 9.02 4.99
N LYS A 70 -12.56 8.05 5.42
CA LYS A 70 -11.10 8.07 5.26
C LYS A 70 -10.71 7.83 3.82
N LYS A 71 -9.73 8.59 3.33
CA LYS A 71 -9.30 8.56 1.93
C LYS A 71 -8.01 7.79 1.78
N ILE A 72 -8.06 6.71 1.00
CA ILE A 72 -6.93 5.86 0.66
C ILE A 72 -6.63 5.99 -0.84
N ASP A 73 -5.46 6.51 -1.20
CA ASP A 73 -5.04 6.56 -2.60
C ASP A 73 -4.38 5.25 -3.04
N ILE A 74 -4.76 4.76 -4.21
CA ILE A 74 -4.17 3.56 -4.84
C ILE A 74 -3.11 4.02 -5.83
N LEU A 75 -1.87 3.58 -5.61
CA LEU A 75 -0.70 4.09 -6.31
C LEU A 75 0.14 2.97 -6.95
N ILE A 76 0.78 3.31 -8.06
CA ILE A 76 1.87 2.51 -8.63
C ILE A 76 3.10 3.43 -8.68
N ALA A 77 4.21 3.01 -8.09
CA ALA A 77 5.47 3.76 -8.11
C ALA A 77 6.56 2.92 -8.78
N HIS A 78 7.00 3.34 -9.95
CA HIS A 78 8.10 2.69 -10.66
C HIS A 78 9.44 3.21 -10.12
N LEU A 79 10.27 2.27 -9.68
CA LEU A 79 11.58 2.56 -9.11
C LEU A 79 12.63 2.73 -10.20
N LYS A 80 13.69 3.47 -9.90
CA LYS A 80 14.79 3.73 -10.85
C LYS A 80 15.81 2.60 -10.93
N ARG A 81 15.96 1.84 -9.84
CA ARG A 81 16.91 0.73 -9.71
C ARG A 81 16.23 -0.45 -9.03
N GLU A 82 16.66 -1.66 -9.36
CA GLU A 82 16.14 -2.90 -8.80
C GLU A 82 16.38 -2.99 -7.29
N THR A 83 17.61 -2.69 -6.85
CA THR A 83 18.00 -2.68 -5.43
C THR A 83 17.14 -1.77 -4.56
N THR A 84 16.45 -0.79 -5.16
CA THR A 84 15.59 0.14 -4.45
C THR A 84 14.39 -0.57 -3.83
N VAL A 85 13.88 -1.67 -4.40
CA VAL A 85 12.75 -2.45 -3.85
C VAL A 85 13.02 -2.90 -2.42
N ASP A 86 14.26 -3.33 -2.16
CA ASP A 86 14.65 -3.89 -0.86
C ASP A 86 15.42 -2.93 0.03
N ARG A 87 16.30 -2.11 -0.55
CA ARG A 87 17.28 -1.30 0.21
C ARG A 87 16.79 0.11 0.52
N ALA A 88 15.81 0.65 -0.22
CA ALA A 88 15.39 2.05 -0.08
C ALA A 88 14.03 2.22 0.63
N ARG A 89 13.76 1.37 1.62
CA ARG A 89 12.48 1.30 2.35
C ARG A 89 12.07 2.64 2.96
N THR A 90 13.01 3.35 3.58
CA THR A 90 12.77 4.67 4.18
C THR A 90 12.47 5.73 3.13
N ALA A 91 13.17 5.72 1.99
CA ALA A 91 12.94 6.68 0.91
C ALA A 91 11.57 6.48 0.25
N GLN A 92 11.18 5.22 -0.01
CA GLN A 92 9.85 4.86 -0.51
C GLN A 92 8.75 5.36 0.44
N ARG A 93 8.86 5.07 1.74
CA ARG A 93 7.89 5.52 2.75
C ARG A 93 7.79 7.04 2.80
N ASN A 94 8.93 7.74 2.84
CA ASN A 94 8.98 9.20 2.89
C ASN A 94 8.37 9.83 1.62
N PHE A 95 8.59 9.21 0.46
CA PHE A 95 8.00 9.65 -0.80
C PHE A 95 6.47 9.58 -0.73
N ILE A 96 5.91 8.47 -0.25
CA ILE A 96 4.46 8.30 -0.11
C ILE A 96 3.88 9.26 0.94
N ALA A 97 4.52 9.39 2.11
CA ALA A 97 4.01 10.29 3.14
C ALA A 97 3.93 11.75 2.67
N ARG A 98 4.95 12.21 1.93
CA ARG A 98 4.93 13.50 1.26
C ARG A 98 3.81 13.60 0.21
N TYR A 99 3.66 12.57 -0.61
CA TYR A 99 2.58 12.50 -1.60
C TYR A 99 1.20 12.66 -0.94
N LEU A 100 0.92 11.91 0.13
CA LEU A 100 -0.38 11.90 0.80
C LEU A 100 -0.72 13.28 1.39
N LYS A 101 0.29 13.98 1.93
CA LYS A 101 0.16 15.35 2.41
C LYS A 101 -0.13 16.34 1.28
N GLU A 102 0.68 16.33 0.22
CA GLU A 102 0.55 17.30 -0.88
C GLU A 102 -0.69 17.08 -1.75
N ARG A 103 -1.25 15.87 -1.77
CA ARG A 103 -2.34 15.48 -2.69
C ARG A 103 -3.70 15.35 -2.01
N GLY A 104 -4.04 16.39 -1.23
CA GLY A 104 -5.34 16.54 -0.61
C GLY A 104 -5.49 15.75 0.69
N GLU A 105 -4.41 15.73 1.49
CA GLU A 105 -4.37 15.24 2.87
C GLU A 105 -5.03 13.88 3.03
N LYS A 106 -4.49 12.90 2.32
CA LYS A 106 -4.97 11.52 2.31
C LYS A 106 -4.59 10.81 3.61
N ASP A 107 -5.49 9.96 4.12
CA ASP A 107 -5.26 9.21 5.35
C ASP A 107 -4.26 8.05 5.13
N ALA A 108 -4.26 7.43 3.96
CA ALA A 108 -3.33 6.35 3.64
C ALA A 108 -3.12 6.15 2.13
N GLY A 109 -2.18 5.26 1.80
CA GLY A 109 -1.97 4.76 0.45
C GLY A 109 -1.77 3.25 0.40
N LEU A 110 -2.30 2.64 -0.67
CA LEU A 110 -2.01 1.28 -1.10
C LEU A 110 -1.13 1.35 -2.35
N ILE A 111 0.09 0.83 -2.28
CA ILE A 111 1.14 1.12 -3.26
C ILE A 111 1.77 -0.17 -3.79
N ALA A 112 1.83 -0.29 -5.11
CA ALA A 112 2.75 -1.20 -5.78
C ALA A 112 4.07 -0.48 -6.10
N PHE A 113 5.16 -0.87 -5.46
CA PHE A 113 6.51 -0.42 -5.83
C PHE A 113 7.14 -1.40 -6.81
N VAL A 114 7.35 -0.96 -8.04
CA VAL A 114 7.70 -1.81 -9.17
C VAL A 114 9.18 -1.61 -9.52
N SER A 115 9.98 -2.69 -9.52
CA SER A 115 11.36 -2.65 -9.98
C SER A 115 11.45 -2.44 -11.50
N PRO A 116 12.59 -1.97 -12.04
CA PRO A 116 12.77 -1.86 -13.49
C PRO A 116 12.66 -3.18 -14.27
N GLN A 117 13.01 -4.31 -13.64
CA GLN A 117 12.91 -5.64 -14.25
C GLN A 117 11.51 -6.26 -14.05
N GLU A 118 10.70 -5.69 -13.17
CA GLU A 118 9.33 -6.08 -12.87
C GLU A 118 9.15 -7.50 -12.30
N GLU A 119 10.20 -8.33 -12.24
CA GLU A 119 10.13 -9.71 -11.74
C GLU A 119 9.63 -9.77 -10.29
N ASP A 120 10.25 -8.97 -9.41
CA ASP A 120 9.82 -8.78 -8.04
C ASP A 120 9.47 -7.32 -7.77
N TRP A 121 8.42 -7.14 -6.97
CA TRP A 121 7.82 -5.87 -6.64
C TRP A 121 7.28 -5.91 -5.21
N ARG A 122 6.90 -4.76 -4.66
CA ARG A 122 6.50 -4.67 -3.26
C ARG A 122 5.12 -4.06 -3.14
N PHE A 123 4.19 -4.82 -2.59
CA PHE A 123 2.87 -4.32 -2.22
C PHE A 123 2.92 -3.76 -0.81
N SER A 124 2.56 -2.49 -0.63
CA SER A 124 2.75 -1.75 0.62
C SER A 124 1.50 -0.99 1.03
N PHE A 125 1.27 -0.91 2.33
CA PHE A 125 0.34 0.01 2.96
C PHE A 125 1.11 1.06 3.75
N VAL A 126 0.78 2.33 3.54
CA VAL A 126 1.38 3.47 4.25
C VAL A 126 0.26 4.35 4.77
N LYS A 127 0.15 4.46 6.09
CA LYS A 127 -0.84 5.30 6.77
C LYS A 127 -0.19 6.59 7.29
N MET A 128 -0.91 7.71 7.16
CA MET A 128 -0.57 8.95 7.83
C MET A 128 -0.97 8.82 9.31
N GLU A 129 0.02 8.96 10.19
CA GLU A 129 -0.21 9.04 11.63
C GLU A 129 0.04 10.49 12.07
N TYR A 130 -0.83 11.00 12.94
CA TYR A 130 -0.78 12.36 13.45
C TYR A 130 -0.39 12.34 14.93
N LYS A 131 0.59 13.17 15.32
CA LYS A 131 0.89 13.44 16.72
C LYS A 131 0.25 14.76 17.13
N PHE A 132 -0.51 14.72 18.22
CA PHE A 132 -1.02 15.93 18.84
C PHE A 132 -0.05 16.35 19.95
N GLU A 133 0.72 17.42 19.72
CA GLU A 133 1.48 18.04 20.80
C GLU A 133 0.64 19.16 21.43
N LYS A 134 0.35 19.03 22.72
CA LYS A 134 -0.17 20.15 23.51
C LYS A 134 0.97 21.12 23.78
N THR A 135 0.79 22.38 23.39
CA THR A 135 1.73 23.42 23.80
C THR A 135 1.64 23.65 25.32
N PRO A 136 2.68 24.21 25.97
CA PRO A 136 2.64 24.55 27.40
C PRO A 136 1.50 25.49 27.81
N LYS A 137 0.85 26.16 26.84
CA LYS A 137 -0.28 27.09 27.05
C LYS A 137 -1.65 26.44 26.88
N GLY A 138 -1.74 25.13 26.65
CA GLY A 138 -3.00 24.40 26.51
C GLY A 138 -3.56 24.35 25.09
N ASP A 139 -3.01 25.14 24.15
CA ASP A 139 -3.39 25.08 22.74
C ASP A 139 -2.82 23.80 22.11
N VAL A 140 -3.69 22.99 21.48
CA VAL A 140 -3.27 21.83 20.69
C VAL A 140 -2.67 22.35 19.38
N LYS A 141 -1.35 22.29 19.25
CA LYS A 141 -0.72 22.49 17.94
C LYS A 141 -0.66 21.10 17.31
N VAL A 142 -1.39 20.91 16.20
CA VAL A 142 -1.18 19.73 15.37
C VAL A 142 0.23 19.88 14.78
N LYS A 143 1.21 19.30 15.46
CA LYS A 143 2.48 19.02 14.82
C LYS A 143 2.22 17.79 13.97
N GLU A 144 2.19 17.99 12.67
CA GLU A 144 2.35 16.91 11.69
C GLU A 144 3.79 16.36 11.78
N GLU A 145 4.19 15.90 12.95
CA GLU A 145 5.38 15.10 13.11
C GLU A 145 5.05 13.74 12.54
N PHE A 146 5.74 13.42 11.44
CA PHE A 146 5.87 12.06 10.97
C PHE A 146 6.28 11.18 12.15
N THR A 147 5.35 10.48 12.78
CA THR A 147 5.72 9.20 13.36
C THR A 147 6.28 8.34 12.22
N PRO A 148 7.16 7.39 12.51
CA PRO A 148 7.51 6.41 11.51
C PRO A 148 6.20 5.75 11.06
N ALA A 149 5.69 6.14 9.89
CA ALA A 149 4.51 5.54 9.29
C ALA A 149 4.71 4.03 9.36
N ARG A 150 3.83 3.33 10.07
CA ARG A 150 3.90 1.88 10.16
C ARG A 150 3.78 1.36 8.74
N ARG A 151 4.88 0.76 8.27
CA ARG A 151 4.98 0.28 6.91
C ARG A 151 4.86 -1.22 6.94
N TYR A 152 3.69 -1.66 6.54
CA TYR A 152 3.43 -3.03 6.29
C TYR A 152 3.60 -3.29 4.80
N SER A 153 4.33 -4.36 4.44
CA SER A 153 4.60 -4.64 3.05
C SER A 153 4.89 -6.10 2.81
N PHE A 154 4.46 -6.59 1.65
CA PHE A 154 4.80 -7.90 1.12
C PHE A 154 5.81 -7.71 -0.02
N LEU A 155 6.95 -8.40 0.05
CA LEU A 155 7.75 -8.64 -1.15
C LEU A 155 7.05 -9.75 -1.92
N VAL A 156 6.78 -9.51 -3.19
CA VAL A 156 5.97 -10.38 -4.06
C VAL A 156 6.58 -10.37 -5.45
N GLY A 157 6.31 -11.39 -6.25
CA GLY A 157 6.91 -11.51 -7.57
C GLY A 157 7.18 -12.93 -7.97
N LYS A 158 7.79 -13.08 -9.13
CA LYS A 158 8.15 -14.37 -9.74
C LYS A 158 9.00 -15.23 -8.82
N ASN A 159 9.84 -14.61 -7.99
CA ASN A 159 10.79 -15.31 -7.13
C ASN A 159 10.28 -15.47 -5.68
N GLU A 160 9.05 -15.04 -5.39
CA GLU A 160 8.51 -14.97 -4.03
C GLU A 160 7.34 -15.94 -3.80
N SER A 161 7.29 -16.54 -2.60
CA SER A 161 6.11 -17.29 -2.17
C SER A 161 5.04 -16.35 -1.61
N SER A 162 3.78 -16.59 -1.95
CA SER A 162 2.68 -15.74 -1.48
C SER A 162 1.96 -16.30 -0.24
N HIS A 163 2.56 -17.21 0.53
CA HIS A 163 1.86 -17.92 1.62
C HIS A 163 1.32 -16.95 2.68
N THR A 164 2.17 -16.05 3.19
CA THR A 164 1.77 -15.04 4.17
C THR A 164 0.69 -14.12 3.63
N ALA A 165 0.83 -13.66 2.38
CA ALA A 165 -0.18 -12.83 1.73
C ALA A 165 -1.51 -13.57 1.56
N GLN A 166 -1.49 -14.87 1.27
CA GLN A 166 -2.70 -15.69 1.24
C GLN A 166 -3.37 -15.74 2.61
N SER A 167 -2.62 -16.01 3.69
CA SER A 167 -3.16 -16.00 5.04
C SER A 167 -3.76 -14.64 5.45
N CYS A 168 -3.22 -13.54 4.93
CA CYS A 168 -3.70 -12.19 5.25
C CYS A 168 -4.93 -11.76 4.44
N PHE A 169 -4.99 -12.06 3.14
CA PHE A 169 -6.00 -11.49 2.24
C PHE A 169 -7.13 -12.45 1.85
N VAL A 170 -7.01 -13.75 2.12
CA VAL A 170 -8.04 -14.73 1.71
C VAL A 170 -9.40 -14.41 2.33
N ASP A 171 -9.45 -14.13 3.64
CA ASP A 171 -10.73 -13.92 4.32
C ASP A 171 -11.38 -12.59 3.91
N ILE A 172 -10.56 -11.58 3.60
CA ILE A 172 -11.02 -10.30 3.02
C ILE A 172 -11.65 -10.53 1.64
N LEU A 173 -10.98 -11.29 0.78
CA LEU A 173 -11.44 -11.55 -0.59
C LEU A 173 -12.70 -12.43 -0.67
N ILE A 174 -12.97 -13.25 0.36
CA ILE A 174 -14.19 -14.04 0.45
C ILE A 174 -15.36 -13.16 0.91
N ASN A 175 -15.10 -12.16 1.74
CA ASN A 175 -16.11 -11.26 2.30
C ASN A 175 -16.33 -10.03 1.39
N ASP A 176 -17.00 -10.25 0.27
CA ASP A 176 -17.30 -9.22 -0.75
C ASP A 176 -18.58 -8.39 -0.46
N ILE A 177 -19.13 -8.51 0.74
CA ILE A 177 -20.43 -7.92 1.11
C ILE A 177 -20.27 -6.50 1.68
N HIS A 178 -19.16 -6.21 2.35
CA HIS A 178 -18.92 -4.94 3.01
C HIS A 178 -17.69 -4.23 2.45
N ASN A 179 -17.66 -2.92 2.65
CA ASN A 179 -16.54 -2.06 2.28
C ASN A 179 -15.58 -2.00 3.47
N LEU A 180 -14.30 -2.26 3.23
CA LEU A 180 -13.28 -2.30 4.27
C LEU A 180 -13.02 -0.92 4.89
N GLU A 181 -13.00 -0.87 6.21
CA GLU A 181 -12.50 0.28 6.95
C GLU A 181 -10.96 0.36 6.89
N LEU A 182 -10.40 1.57 7.11
CA LEU A 182 -8.95 1.79 7.08
C LEU A 182 -8.16 0.88 8.05
N ASN A 183 -8.72 0.59 9.23
CA ASN A 183 -8.17 -0.32 10.24
C ASN A 183 -8.14 -1.78 9.76
N GLU A 184 -9.15 -2.24 9.02
CA GLU A 184 -9.21 -3.58 8.45
C GLU A 184 -8.17 -3.75 7.33
N ILE A 185 -8.00 -2.72 6.50
CA ILE A 185 -6.92 -2.68 5.51
C ILE A 185 -5.56 -2.69 6.21
N GLU A 186 -5.37 -1.92 7.28
CA GLU A 186 -4.13 -1.94 8.05
C GLU A 186 -3.84 -3.33 8.63
N GLU A 187 -4.85 -3.99 9.17
CA GLU A 187 -4.72 -5.30 9.80
C GLU A 187 -4.41 -6.41 8.78
N ALA A 188 -4.97 -6.33 7.56
CA ALA A 188 -4.63 -7.20 6.44
C ALA A 188 -3.13 -7.19 6.09
N PHE A 189 -2.43 -6.18 6.55
CA PHE A 189 -1.03 -5.92 6.27
C PHE A 189 -0.14 -6.25 7.49
N ASN A 190 -0.74 -6.53 8.65
CA ASN A 190 -0.06 -6.83 9.90
C ASN A 190 0.45 -8.29 9.98
N ILE A 191 1.64 -8.53 9.41
CA ILE A 191 2.28 -9.86 9.32
C ILE A 191 2.60 -10.48 10.69
N GLU A 192 2.83 -9.67 11.73
CA GLU A 192 3.21 -10.17 13.06
C GLU A 192 2.09 -10.96 13.73
N LYS A 193 0.82 -10.58 13.50
CA LYS A 193 -0.34 -11.30 14.04
C LYS A 193 -0.49 -12.68 13.42
N VAL A 194 -0.37 -12.77 12.10
CA VAL A 194 -0.45 -14.05 11.36
C VAL A 194 0.65 -15.02 11.80
N THR A 195 1.82 -14.48 12.12
CA THR A 195 2.95 -15.26 12.62
C THR A 195 2.67 -15.82 14.01
N LYS A 196 2.10 -15.03 14.93
CA LYS A 196 1.70 -15.50 16.27
C LYS A 196 0.60 -16.57 16.22
N GLU A 197 -0.43 -16.39 15.41
CA GLU A 197 -1.49 -17.39 15.23
C GLU A 197 -0.97 -18.70 14.62
N PHE A 198 0.09 -18.65 13.82
CA PHE A 198 0.77 -19.84 13.31
C PHE A 198 1.56 -20.54 14.43
N TYR A 199 2.31 -19.79 15.25
CA TYR A 199 3.06 -20.35 16.38
C TYR A 199 2.17 -20.92 17.49
N GLU A 200 0.97 -20.39 17.71
CA GLU A 200 0.03 -20.91 18.72
C GLU A 200 -0.68 -22.20 18.28
N LYS A 201 -0.64 -22.54 16.99
CA LYS A 201 -1.26 -23.75 16.42
C LYS A 201 -0.30 -24.93 16.27
N TYR A 202 0.95 -24.80 16.72
CA TYR A 202 1.99 -25.81 16.70
C TYR A 202 2.70 -25.91 18.06
#